data_AF-A0A929XCF7-F1
#
_entry.id   AF-A0A929XCF7-F1
#
_cell.length_a   1.000
_cell.length_b   1.000
_cell.length_c   1.000
_cell.angle_alpha   90.00
_cell.angle_beta   90.00
_cell.angle_gamma   90.00
#
_symmetry.space_group_name_H-M   'P 1'
#
loop_
_entity.id
_entity.type
_entity.pdbx_description
1 polymer ?
#
loop_
_entity_poly.entity_id
_entity_poly.type
_entity_poly.pdbx_seq_one_letter_code
_entity_poly.pdbx_strand_id
1 'polypeptide(L)'
;MPKYKIYAILALLIMTVAFTIPALGFFKLQGRIVSGEITSAAQMPPYAAPIWNLYTKASYKNHLIPNDVKNDLGAMMEHKFEVGVPSIPVWKISLEAPNYPKEAFPDGIPLYVHVDGFSGDISEMNTLNHYIGMYPVWRGGTLEHSLSPYYLIIATLGILAFLYYDGKGQTLLMILPIIAPLIFIGCYVGWLYWFGHNLQDWGAFKIKPFMPTAFGDGSVAHFTTHSYPALGFWLMIALSLLSVLA
;
A
#
# COMPACT_ATOMS: atom_id res chain seq x y z
N MET A 1 13.65 -15.97 28.96
CA MET A 1 13.85 -14.75 28.15
C MET A 1 13.07 -13.61 28.80
N PRO A 2 13.63 -12.40 28.94
CA PRO A 2 12.89 -11.25 29.49
C PRO A 2 11.65 -10.91 28.65
N LYS A 3 10.58 -10.42 29.29
CA LYS A 3 9.31 -10.09 28.61
C LYS A 3 9.48 -9.10 27.47
N TYR A 4 10.30 -8.08 27.66
CA TYR A 4 10.55 -7.04 26.66
C TYR A 4 11.16 -7.58 25.36
N LYS A 5 12.06 -8.57 25.46
CA LYS A 5 12.61 -9.28 24.30
C LYS A 5 11.52 -10.08 23.56
N ILE A 6 10.49 -10.58 24.26
CA ILE A 6 9.36 -11.30 23.60
C ILE A 6 8.60 -10.31 22.72
N TYR A 7 8.31 -9.12 23.23
CA TYR A 7 7.63 -8.08 22.44
C TYR A 7 8.46 -7.64 21.23
N ALA A 8 9.78 -7.47 21.40
CA ALA A 8 10.68 -7.18 20.28
C ALA A 8 10.71 -8.30 19.22
N ILE A 9 10.69 -9.58 19.60
CA ILE A 9 10.60 -10.69 18.63
C ILE A 9 9.27 -10.67 17.88
N LEU A 10 8.15 -10.41 18.57
CA LEU A 10 6.84 -10.29 17.93
C LEU A 10 6.80 -9.10 16.96
N ALA A 11 7.35 -7.95 17.37
CA ALA A 11 7.51 -6.78 16.51
C ALA A 11 8.37 -7.10 15.27
N LEU A 12 9.49 -7.81 15.45
CA LEU A 12 10.35 -8.25 14.36
C LEU A 12 9.61 -9.14 13.36
N LEU A 13 8.83 -10.10 13.85
CA LEU A 13 8.04 -10.99 12.99
C LEU A 13 7.02 -10.22 12.17
N ILE A 14 6.27 -9.30 12.79
CA ILE A 14 5.31 -8.45 12.09
C ILE A 14 6.02 -7.59 11.04
N MET A 15 7.07 -6.85 11.43
CA MET A 15 7.84 -6.00 10.53
C MET A 15 8.33 -6.78 9.31
N THR A 16 8.99 -7.91 9.56
CA THR A 16 9.64 -8.71 8.54
C THR A 16 8.64 -9.33 7.57
N VAL A 17 7.60 -9.99 8.10
CA VAL A 17 6.64 -10.73 7.28
C VAL A 17 5.64 -9.79 6.62
N ALA A 18 5.03 -8.86 7.35
CA ALA A 18 3.96 -8.02 6.79
C ALA A 18 4.48 -6.97 5.81
N PHE A 19 5.69 -6.45 6.01
CA PHE A 19 6.17 -5.27 5.30
C PHE A 19 7.50 -5.51 4.59
N THR A 20 8.55 -5.95 5.29
CA THR A 20 9.92 -5.98 4.73
C THR A 20 10.06 -6.97 3.57
N ILE A 21 9.69 -8.24 3.76
CA ILE A 21 9.81 -9.27 2.72
C ILE A 21 9.04 -8.90 1.44
N PRO A 22 7.73 -8.59 1.48
CA PRO A 22 7.00 -8.31 0.26
C PRO A 22 7.47 -7.01 -0.43
N ALA A 23 7.77 -5.95 0.33
CA ALA A 23 8.21 -4.68 -0.25
C ALA A 23 9.60 -4.78 -0.91
N LEU A 24 10.57 -5.42 -0.25
CA LEU A 24 11.91 -5.62 -0.82
C LEU A 24 11.88 -6.63 -1.96
N GLY A 25 11.11 -7.72 -1.80
CA GLY A 25 10.98 -8.79 -2.79
C GLY A 25 10.38 -8.31 -4.12
N PHE A 26 9.67 -7.18 -4.10
CA PHE A 26 9.02 -6.60 -5.27
C PHE A 26 9.44 -5.15 -5.59
N PHE A 27 10.52 -4.67 -4.97
CA PHE A 27 10.91 -3.27 -5.06
C PHE A 27 11.14 -2.82 -6.51
N LYS A 28 10.45 -1.73 -6.90
CA LYS A 28 10.44 -1.15 -8.26
C LYS A 28 9.92 -2.05 -9.38
N LEU A 29 9.60 -3.33 -9.12
CA LEU A 29 9.16 -4.25 -10.17
C LEU A 29 7.81 -3.83 -10.77
N GLN A 30 6.86 -3.40 -9.93
CA GLN A 30 5.56 -2.90 -10.41
C GLN A 30 5.73 -1.79 -11.46
N GLY A 31 6.53 -0.76 -11.15
CA GLY A 31 6.75 0.36 -12.06
C GLY A 31 7.39 -0.07 -13.38
N ARG A 32 8.30 -1.05 -13.36
CA ARG A 32 8.98 -1.60 -14.55
C ARG A 32 8.05 -2.49 -15.38
N ILE A 33 7.08 -3.16 -14.75
CA ILE A 33 6.02 -3.89 -15.44
C ILE A 33 5.09 -2.90 -16.14
N VAL A 34 4.61 -1.89 -15.43
CA VAL A 34 3.70 -0.86 -15.96
C VAL A 34 4.34 -0.05 -17.09
N SER A 35 5.64 0.24 -17.02
CA SER A 35 6.36 0.95 -18.09
C SER A 35 6.65 0.09 -19.33
N GLY A 36 6.42 -1.23 -19.27
CA GLY A 36 6.75 -2.17 -20.33
C GLY A 36 8.24 -2.52 -20.41
N GLU A 37 9.06 -2.11 -19.44
CA GLU A 37 10.47 -2.53 -19.35
C GLU A 37 10.59 -4.03 -19.03
N ILE A 38 9.69 -4.54 -18.19
CA ILE A 38 9.53 -5.96 -17.88
C ILE A 38 8.21 -6.42 -18.48
N THR A 39 8.28 -7.33 -19.45
CA THR A 39 7.11 -7.87 -20.17
C THR A 39 6.83 -9.33 -19.83
N SER A 40 7.75 -10.02 -19.15
CA SER A 40 7.57 -11.42 -18.73
C SER A 40 8.20 -11.69 -17.37
N ALA A 41 7.65 -12.67 -16.64
CA ALA A 41 8.16 -13.03 -15.33
C ALA A 41 9.62 -13.54 -15.35
N ALA A 42 10.07 -14.07 -16.50
CA ALA A 42 11.45 -14.54 -16.70
C ALA A 42 12.51 -13.44 -16.62
N GLN A 43 12.13 -12.16 -16.79
CA GLN A 43 13.05 -11.01 -16.67
C GLN A 43 13.21 -10.52 -15.22
N MET A 44 12.42 -11.06 -14.28
CA MET A 44 12.47 -10.69 -12.88
C MET A 44 13.39 -11.60 -12.08
N PRO A 45 13.85 -11.19 -10.89
CA PRO A 45 14.53 -12.10 -9.98
C PRO A 45 13.66 -13.34 -9.67
N PRO A 46 14.26 -14.53 -9.52
CA PRO A 46 13.51 -15.79 -9.40
C PRO A 46 12.62 -15.86 -8.15
N TYR A 47 12.89 -15.04 -7.13
CA TYR A 47 12.09 -14.96 -5.91
C TYR A 47 10.86 -14.05 -6.04
N ALA A 48 10.81 -13.15 -7.04
CA ALA A 48 9.80 -12.09 -7.09
C ALA A 48 8.39 -12.64 -7.32
N ALA A 49 8.22 -13.53 -8.32
CA ALA A 49 6.93 -14.14 -8.61
C ALA A 49 6.41 -15.04 -7.46
N PRO A 50 7.23 -15.92 -6.84
CA PRO A 50 6.80 -16.66 -5.65
C PRO A 50 6.35 -15.76 -4.49
N ILE A 51 7.08 -14.67 -4.21
CA ILE A 51 6.68 -13.71 -3.18
C ILE A 51 5.35 -13.06 -3.55
N TRP A 52 5.22 -12.57 -4.78
CA TRP A 52 3.97 -11.94 -5.22
C TRP A 52 2.79 -12.92 -5.11
N ASN A 53 2.90 -14.13 -5.68
CA ASN A 53 1.85 -15.15 -5.67
C ASN A 53 1.43 -15.54 -4.23
N LEU A 54 2.39 -15.62 -3.31
CA LEU A 54 2.12 -15.96 -1.91
C LEU A 54 1.33 -14.85 -1.21
N TYR A 55 1.81 -13.61 -1.32
CA TYR A 55 1.26 -12.49 -0.55
C TYR A 55 -0.03 -11.96 -1.15
N THR A 56 -0.20 -11.98 -2.47
CA THR A 56 -1.41 -11.47 -3.09
C THR A 56 -2.55 -12.45 -3.05
N LYS A 57 -2.36 -13.72 -2.68
CA LYS A 57 -3.40 -14.78 -2.75
C LYS A 57 -4.76 -14.39 -2.17
N ALA A 58 -4.78 -13.66 -1.05
CA ALA A 58 -6.00 -13.17 -0.39
C ALA A 58 -6.37 -11.72 -0.75
N SER A 59 -5.53 -11.01 -1.50
CA SER A 59 -5.81 -9.64 -1.96
C SER A 59 -6.95 -9.62 -2.98
N TYR A 60 -7.61 -8.46 -3.07
CA TYR A 60 -8.54 -8.16 -4.13
C TYR A 60 -7.88 -8.33 -5.51
N LYS A 61 -8.63 -8.89 -6.45
CA LYS A 61 -8.35 -8.85 -7.89
C LYS A 61 -9.65 -8.50 -8.59
N ASN A 62 -9.54 -7.76 -9.69
CA ASN A 62 -10.68 -7.40 -10.51
C ASN A 62 -11.48 -8.64 -10.91
N HIS A 63 -12.81 -8.52 -10.89
CA HIS A 63 -13.73 -9.62 -11.18
C HIS A 63 -13.65 -10.13 -12.63
N LEU A 64 -13.06 -9.34 -13.54
CA LEU A 64 -12.82 -9.72 -14.94
C LEU A 64 -11.63 -10.67 -15.11
N ILE A 65 -10.81 -10.87 -14.07
CA ILE A 65 -9.61 -11.71 -14.16
C ILE A 65 -10.00 -13.17 -13.93
N PRO A 66 -9.65 -14.10 -14.86
CA PRO A 66 -9.92 -15.52 -14.70
C PRO A 66 -9.29 -16.11 -13.42
N ASN A 67 -9.96 -17.11 -12.82
CA ASN A 67 -9.54 -17.68 -11.53
C ASN A 67 -8.19 -18.39 -11.57
N ASP A 68 -7.84 -18.97 -12.72
CA ASP A 68 -6.57 -19.61 -13.03
C ASP A 68 -5.44 -18.60 -13.27
N VAL A 69 -5.77 -17.34 -13.59
CA VAL A 69 -4.80 -16.26 -13.85
C VAL A 69 -4.55 -15.41 -12.60
N LYS A 70 -5.59 -15.07 -11.84
CA LYS A 70 -5.56 -14.00 -10.82
C LYS A 70 -4.55 -14.14 -9.67
N ASN A 71 -3.95 -15.31 -9.48
CA ASN A 71 -2.96 -15.57 -8.42
C ASN A 71 -1.60 -16.02 -8.97
N ASP A 72 -1.39 -15.91 -10.29
CA ASP A 72 -0.10 -16.20 -10.93
C ASP A 72 0.41 -14.95 -11.64
N LEU A 73 1.53 -14.38 -11.14
CA LEU A 73 2.10 -13.18 -11.69
C LEU A 73 2.50 -13.32 -13.17
N GLY A 74 2.98 -14.50 -13.57
CA GLY A 74 3.36 -14.76 -14.97
C GLY A 74 2.15 -14.67 -15.89
N ALA A 75 1.07 -15.36 -15.55
CA ALA A 75 -0.19 -15.32 -16.28
C ALA A 75 -0.81 -13.92 -16.28
N MET A 76 -0.79 -13.21 -15.14
CA MET A 76 -1.26 -11.83 -15.05
C MET A 76 -0.52 -10.92 -16.04
N MET A 77 0.81 -11.04 -16.13
CA MET A 77 1.62 -10.26 -17.05
C MET A 77 1.40 -10.65 -18.52
N GLU A 78 1.29 -11.95 -18.82
CA GLU A 78 1.03 -12.46 -20.17
C GLU A 78 -0.30 -11.93 -20.72
N HIS A 79 -1.34 -11.95 -19.88
CA HIS A 79 -2.66 -11.42 -20.22
C HIS A 79 -2.79 -9.90 -20.04
N LYS A 80 -1.71 -9.21 -19.63
CA LYS A 80 -1.65 -7.76 -19.40
C LYS A 80 -2.68 -7.23 -18.41
N PHE A 81 -3.01 -8.04 -17.39
CA PHE A 81 -3.82 -7.58 -16.27
C PHE A 81 -3.00 -6.68 -15.35
N GLU A 82 -3.71 -5.84 -14.59
CA GLU A 82 -3.08 -4.92 -13.66
C GLU A 82 -2.36 -5.66 -12.53
N VAL A 83 -1.12 -5.27 -12.26
CA VAL A 83 -0.29 -5.85 -11.19
C VAL A 83 -0.10 -4.82 -10.08
N GLY A 84 -0.60 -5.13 -8.89
CA GLY A 84 -0.36 -4.38 -7.65
C GLY A 84 0.96 -4.76 -6.97
N VAL A 85 1.42 -3.94 -6.01
CA VAL A 85 2.45 -4.39 -5.06
C VAL A 85 1.91 -5.50 -4.14
N PRO A 86 2.77 -6.41 -3.66
CA PRO A 86 2.33 -7.55 -2.86
C PRO A 86 2.31 -7.30 -1.35
N SER A 87 2.76 -6.15 -0.86
CA SER A 87 2.75 -5.91 0.59
C SER A 87 1.34 -5.88 1.16
N ILE A 88 1.20 -5.95 2.49
CA ILE A 88 -0.13 -5.95 3.10
C ILE A 88 -0.70 -4.53 3.01
N PRO A 89 -1.90 -4.35 2.44
CA PRO A 89 -2.48 -3.02 2.26
C PRO A 89 -2.70 -2.35 3.62
N VAL A 90 -2.25 -1.11 3.73
CA VAL A 90 -2.35 -0.30 4.94
C VAL A 90 -3.70 0.42 4.98
N TRP A 91 -4.19 0.92 3.85
CA TRP A 91 -5.46 1.62 3.77
C TRP A 91 -6.27 1.17 2.56
N LYS A 92 -7.61 1.18 2.68
CA LYS A 92 -8.54 0.95 1.58
C LYS A 92 -9.33 2.23 1.33
N ILE A 93 -9.31 2.68 0.09
CA ILE A 93 -10.22 3.70 -0.43
C ILE A 93 -11.09 2.99 -1.46
N SER A 94 -12.40 3.21 -1.46
CA SER A 94 -13.23 2.80 -2.59
C SER A 94 -14.23 3.86 -2.99
N LEU A 95 -14.57 3.88 -4.28
CA LEU A 95 -15.53 4.80 -4.87
C LEU A 95 -16.73 4.01 -5.39
N GLU A 96 -17.88 4.17 -4.72
CA GLU A 96 -19.16 3.66 -5.17
C GLU A 96 -19.82 4.72 -6.08
N ALA A 97 -20.36 4.29 -7.22
CA ALA A 97 -21.17 5.15 -8.08
C ALA A 97 -22.29 4.37 -8.78
N PRO A 98 -23.37 5.06 -9.20
CA PRO A 98 -24.54 4.42 -9.78
C PRO A 98 -24.25 3.61 -11.06
N ASN A 99 -23.20 3.96 -11.80
CA ASN A 99 -22.80 3.29 -13.03
C ASN A 99 -21.89 2.07 -12.80
N TYR A 100 -21.50 1.77 -11.56
CA TYR A 100 -20.72 0.59 -11.20
C TYR A 100 -21.62 -0.41 -10.46
N PRO A 101 -22.00 -1.54 -11.08
CA PRO A 101 -22.95 -2.49 -10.50
C PRO A 101 -22.36 -3.18 -9.25
N LYS A 102 -23.18 -3.35 -8.21
CA LYS A 102 -22.76 -3.96 -6.94
C LYS A 102 -22.38 -5.43 -7.08
N GLU A 103 -22.88 -6.11 -8.10
CA GLU A 103 -22.52 -7.50 -8.41
C GLU A 103 -21.03 -7.63 -8.78
N ALA A 104 -20.47 -6.61 -9.44
CA ALA A 104 -19.07 -6.58 -9.87
C ALA A 104 -18.17 -5.77 -8.91
N PHE A 105 -18.74 -4.74 -8.29
CA PHE A 105 -18.06 -3.83 -7.36
C PHE A 105 -18.89 -3.67 -6.07
N PRO A 106 -18.94 -4.70 -5.20
CA PRO A 106 -19.79 -4.69 -4.01
C PRO A 106 -19.48 -3.54 -3.05
N ASP A 107 -18.21 -3.13 -2.98
CA ASP A 107 -17.73 -2.03 -2.14
C ASP A 107 -17.33 -0.78 -2.96
N GLY A 108 -17.72 -0.71 -4.24
CA GLY A 108 -17.21 0.27 -5.20
C GLY A 108 -15.82 -0.10 -5.75
N ILE A 109 -15.24 0.80 -6.56
CA ILE A 109 -13.93 0.61 -7.20
C ILE A 109 -12.84 0.77 -6.14
N PRO A 110 -12.07 -0.29 -5.82
CA PRO A 110 -11.12 -0.24 -4.71
C PRO A 110 -9.73 0.23 -5.15
N LEU A 111 -9.14 1.09 -4.32
CA LEU A 111 -7.74 1.44 -4.29
C LEU A 111 -7.17 1.06 -2.92
N TYR A 112 -6.12 0.26 -2.92
CA TYR A 112 -5.39 -0.10 -1.72
C TYR A 112 -4.07 0.66 -1.68
N VAL A 113 -3.83 1.35 -0.57
CA VAL A 113 -2.57 2.05 -0.29
C VAL A 113 -1.67 1.12 0.52
N HIS A 114 -0.45 0.96 0.05
CA HIS A 114 0.58 0.13 0.68
C HIS A 114 1.74 0.99 1.17
N VAL A 115 2.66 0.40 1.93
CA VAL A 115 3.88 1.12 2.37
C VAL A 115 4.82 1.45 1.19
N ASP A 116 4.72 0.69 0.10
CA ASP A 116 5.64 0.68 -1.05
C ASP A 116 4.93 0.91 -2.40
N GLY A 117 3.63 1.19 -2.41
CA GLY A 117 2.90 1.47 -3.64
C GLY A 117 1.38 1.32 -3.52
N PHE A 118 0.76 0.88 -4.61
CA PHE A 118 -0.69 0.74 -4.73
C PHE A 118 -1.09 -0.62 -5.33
N SER A 119 -2.30 -1.07 -5.02
CA SER A 119 -2.99 -2.17 -5.72
C SER A 119 -4.50 -1.89 -5.79
N GLY A 120 -5.27 -2.74 -6.47
CA GLY A 120 -6.71 -2.56 -6.65
C GLY A 120 -7.04 -2.43 -8.12
N ASP A 121 -8.00 -1.57 -8.45
CA ASP A 121 -8.32 -1.15 -9.82
C ASP A 121 -7.74 0.27 -10.04
N ILE A 122 -6.42 0.36 -10.11
CA ILE A 122 -5.69 1.64 -10.23
C ILE A 122 -6.03 2.32 -11.55
N SER A 123 -6.19 1.55 -12.63
CA SER A 123 -6.52 2.08 -13.97
C SER A 123 -7.89 2.76 -14.00
N GLU A 124 -8.91 2.12 -13.41
CA GLU A 124 -10.25 2.65 -13.24
C GLU A 124 -10.23 3.87 -12.31
N MET A 125 -9.52 3.79 -11.19
CA MET A 125 -9.35 4.92 -10.27
C MET A 125 -8.71 6.13 -10.96
N ASN A 126 -7.65 5.92 -11.76
CA ASN A 126 -6.99 6.98 -12.52
C ASN A 126 -7.91 7.58 -13.60
N THR A 127 -8.73 6.75 -14.23
CA THR A 127 -9.75 7.21 -15.17
C THR A 127 -10.74 8.15 -14.48
N LEU A 128 -11.25 7.78 -13.30
CA LEU A 128 -12.14 8.63 -12.52
C LEU A 128 -11.45 9.92 -12.06
N ASN A 129 -10.21 9.83 -11.57
CA ASN A 129 -9.42 11.00 -11.17
C ASN A 129 -9.24 11.98 -12.33
N HIS A 130 -8.95 11.47 -13.53
CA HIS A 130 -8.78 12.29 -14.73
C HIS A 130 -10.03 13.11 -15.05
N TYR A 131 -11.23 12.53 -14.92
CA TYR A 131 -12.50 13.22 -15.19
C TYR A 131 -12.75 14.43 -14.30
N ILE A 132 -12.23 14.43 -13.07
CA ILE A 132 -12.37 15.54 -12.12
C ILE A 132 -11.14 16.46 -12.08
N GLY A 133 -10.17 16.23 -12.97
CA GLY A 133 -8.92 17.00 -13.01
C GLY A 133 -7.91 16.63 -11.91
N MET A 134 -8.11 15.51 -11.22
CA MET A 134 -7.17 15.04 -10.20
C MET A 134 -6.00 14.30 -10.85
N TYR A 135 -4.80 14.42 -10.26
CA TYR A 135 -3.64 13.68 -10.71
C TYR A 135 -3.83 12.15 -10.54
N PRO A 136 -3.15 11.33 -11.35
CA PRO A 136 -3.17 9.88 -11.18
C PRO A 136 -2.53 9.48 -9.84
N VAL A 137 -2.97 8.35 -9.27
CA VAL A 137 -2.61 7.92 -7.91
C VAL A 137 -1.10 7.74 -7.71
N TRP A 138 -0.37 7.32 -8.74
CA TRP A 138 1.09 7.12 -8.70
C TRP A 138 1.86 8.42 -8.44
N ARG A 139 1.23 9.58 -8.67
CA ARG A 139 1.81 10.89 -8.33
C ARG A 139 1.96 11.06 -6.83
N GLY A 140 1.11 10.40 -6.05
CA GLY A 140 1.14 10.39 -4.60
C GLY A 140 2.18 9.42 -4.07
N GLY A 141 2.86 9.81 -2.99
CA GLY A 141 3.79 8.94 -2.29
C GLY A 141 5.07 8.60 -3.07
N THR A 142 5.41 9.28 -4.17
CA THR A 142 6.57 8.88 -5.01
C THR A 142 7.87 8.82 -4.19
N LEU A 143 8.10 9.83 -3.34
CA LEU A 143 9.28 9.86 -2.46
C LEU A 143 9.16 8.77 -1.39
N GLU A 144 8.01 8.69 -0.73
CA GLU A 144 7.73 7.75 0.36
C GLU A 144 7.89 6.29 -0.08
N HIS A 145 7.30 5.90 -1.22
CA HIS A 145 7.44 4.57 -1.79
C HIS A 145 8.90 4.27 -2.17
N SER A 146 9.64 5.27 -2.69
CA SER A 146 11.06 5.10 -3.02
C SER A 146 11.93 4.92 -1.77
N LEU A 147 11.57 5.58 -0.66
CA LEU A 147 12.27 5.50 0.62
C LEU A 147 11.84 4.28 1.46
N SER A 148 10.67 3.71 1.18
CA SER A 148 10.04 2.65 1.97
C SER A 148 10.95 1.44 2.23
N PRO A 149 11.72 0.88 1.26
CA PRO A 149 12.55 -0.29 1.56
C PRO A 149 13.71 0.05 2.49
N TYR A 150 14.25 1.27 2.38
CA TYR A 150 15.34 1.73 3.24
C TYR A 150 14.83 1.91 4.67
N TYR A 151 13.67 2.54 4.85
CA TYR A 151 13.02 2.63 6.15
C TYR A 151 12.78 1.24 6.76
N LEU A 152 12.22 0.30 5.98
CA LEU A 152 11.91 -1.05 6.44
C LEU A 152 13.17 -1.83 6.83
N ILE A 153 14.26 -1.73 6.06
CA ILE A 153 15.55 -2.37 6.38
C ILE A 153 16.12 -1.78 7.68
N ILE A 154 16.20 -0.45 7.77
CA ILE A 154 16.80 0.22 8.94
C ILE A 154 15.99 -0.10 10.20
N ALA A 155 14.66 -0.07 10.12
CA ALA A 155 13.81 -0.40 11.26
C ALA A 155 13.90 -1.89 11.64
N THR A 156 13.97 -2.81 10.67
CA THR A 156 14.19 -4.24 10.93
C THR A 156 15.54 -4.50 11.60
N LEU A 157 16.60 -3.88 11.10
CA LEU A 157 17.94 -3.96 11.69
C LEU A 157 17.98 -3.29 13.07
N GLY A 158 17.21 -2.23 13.30
CA GLY A 158 17.04 -1.60 14.61
C GLY A 158 16.43 -2.56 15.63
N ILE A 159 15.33 -3.23 15.28
CA ILE A 159 14.70 -4.24 16.15
C ILE A 159 15.65 -5.43 16.40
N LEU A 160 16.38 -5.88 15.37
CA LEU A 160 17.40 -6.91 15.54
C LEU A 160 18.51 -6.46 16.50
N ALA A 161 19.08 -5.26 16.28
CA ALA A 161 20.11 -4.70 17.15
C ALA A 161 19.61 -4.57 18.60
N PHE A 162 18.36 -4.14 18.80
CA PHE A 162 17.73 -4.04 20.11
C PHE A 162 17.74 -5.37 20.90
N LEU A 163 17.62 -6.52 20.22
CA LEU A 163 17.63 -7.84 20.87
C LEU A 163 19.00 -8.23 21.45
N TYR A 164 20.09 -7.72 20.87
CA TYR A 164 21.47 -8.12 21.17
C TYR A 164 22.31 -7.01 21.81
N TYR A 165 21.90 -5.75 21.72
CA TYR A 165 22.61 -4.60 22.26
C TYR A 165 22.01 -4.14 23.59
N ASP A 166 22.80 -4.18 24.68
CA ASP A 166 22.35 -3.79 26.03
C ASP A 166 23.01 -2.47 26.51
N GLY A 167 23.41 -1.59 25.59
CA GLY A 167 24.08 -0.32 25.90
C GLY A 167 23.17 0.90 26.02
N LYS A 168 23.76 2.05 26.34
CA LYS A 168 23.02 3.33 26.44
C LYS A 168 22.40 3.69 25.10
N GLY A 169 21.10 4.02 25.10
CA GLY A 169 20.37 4.39 23.89
C GLY A 169 19.75 3.22 23.13
N GLN A 170 19.76 2.00 23.67
CA GLN A 170 19.07 0.83 23.10
C GLN A 170 17.61 1.14 22.72
N THR A 171 16.88 1.90 23.54
CA THR A 171 15.48 2.30 23.27
C THR A 171 15.32 3.15 22.02
N LEU A 172 16.36 3.89 21.58
CA LEU A 172 16.33 4.68 20.36
C LEU A 172 16.20 3.82 19.10
N LEU A 173 16.65 2.55 19.16
CA LEU A 173 16.56 1.60 18.06
C LEU A 173 15.11 1.24 17.70
N MET A 174 14.17 1.45 18.64
CA MET A 174 12.75 1.16 18.46
C MET A 174 11.95 2.39 17.98
N ILE A 175 12.56 3.57 17.86
CA ILE A 175 11.83 4.79 17.48
C ILE A 175 11.13 4.64 16.13
N LEU A 176 11.81 4.10 15.13
CA LEU A 176 11.25 3.96 13.78
C LEU A 176 9.94 3.14 13.77
N PRO A 177 9.89 1.88 14.25
CA PRO A 177 8.64 1.13 14.29
C PRO A 177 7.58 1.76 15.21
N ILE A 178 7.98 2.47 16.28
CA ILE A 178 7.04 3.20 17.15
C ILE A 178 6.30 4.30 16.36
N ILE A 179 7.01 5.10 15.58
CA ILE A 179 6.42 6.25 14.89
C ILE A 179 5.80 5.91 13.52
N ALA A 180 5.93 4.66 13.05
CA ALA A 180 5.45 4.23 11.74
C ALA A 180 3.98 4.62 11.44
N PRO A 181 3.01 4.40 12.35
CA PRO A 181 1.62 4.78 12.11
C PRO A 181 1.43 6.29 11.92
N LEU A 182 2.17 7.10 12.67
CA LEU A 182 2.09 8.56 12.61
C LEU A 182 2.67 9.09 11.30
N ILE A 183 3.81 8.54 10.87
CA ILE A 183 4.40 8.86 9.56
C ILE A 183 3.40 8.51 8.45
N PHE A 184 2.83 7.30 8.48
CA PHE A 184 1.89 6.86 7.48
C PHE A 184 0.66 7.78 7.39
N ILE A 185 -0.02 8.05 8.50
CA ILE A 185 -1.21 8.93 8.52
C ILE A 185 -0.86 10.34 8.06
N GLY A 186 0.28 10.90 8.52
CA GLY A 186 0.73 12.23 8.12
C GLY A 186 0.93 12.33 6.61
N CYS A 187 1.67 11.39 6.01
CA CYS A 187 1.88 11.33 4.57
C CYS A 187 0.57 11.09 3.82
N TYR A 188 -0.25 10.11 4.26
CA TYR A 188 -1.51 9.77 3.62
C TYR A 188 -2.49 10.95 3.56
N VAL A 189 -2.74 11.60 4.70
CA VAL A 189 -3.63 12.77 4.78
C VAL A 189 -3.04 13.95 4.00
N GLY A 190 -1.73 14.16 4.08
CA GLY A 190 -1.03 15.20 3.33
C GLY A 190 -1.19 15.03 1.81
N TRP A 191 -1.06 13.81 1.31
CA TRP A 191 -1.26 13.51 -0.11
C TRP A 191 -2.72 13.66 -0.54
N LEU A 192 -3.70 13.22 0.26
CA LEU A 192 -5.11 13.46 -0.03
C LEU A 192 -5.41 14.95 -0.14
N TYR A 193 -4.93 15.74 0.82
CA TYR A 193 -5.07 17.20 0.77
C TYR A 193 -4.45 17.76 -0.50
N TRP A 194 -3.23 17.35 -0.84
CA TRP A 194 -2.55 17.80 -2.05
C TRP A 194 -3.35 17.47 -3.30
N PHE A 195 -3.85 16.24 -3.45
CA PHE A 195 -4.66 15.83 -4.60
C PHE A 195 -5.93 16.66 -4.76
N GLY A 196 -6.66 16.90 -3.66
CA GLY A 196 -7.91 17.66 -3.70
C GLY A 196 -7.74 19.18 -3.84
N HIS A 197 -6.53 19.71 -3.61
CA HIS A 197 -6.22 21.14 -3.73
C HIS A 197 -5.34 21.49 -4.94
N ASN A 198 -4.87 20.49 -5.70
CA ASN A 198 -4.08 20.67 -6.92
C ASN A 198 -4.83 20.13 -8.15
N LEU A 199 -6.15 20.34 -8.19
CA LEU A 199 -7.00 19.97 -9.33
C LEU A 199 -6.62 20.78 -10.58
N GLN A 200 -6.69 20.12 -11.72
CA GLN A 200 -6.23 20.63 -13.02
C GLN A 200 -7.39 21.02 -13.91
N ASP A 201 -7.12 21.96 -14.81
CA ASP A 201 -8.15 22.51 -15.68
C ASP A 201 -8.59 21.60 -16.83
N TRP A 202 -7.90 20.47 -17.05
CA TRP A 202 -8.29 19.48 -18.05
C TRP A 202 -9.50 18.61 -17.65
N GLY A 203 -9.90 18.62 -16.37
CA GLY A 203 -11.00 17.79 -15.89
C GLY A 203 -12.32 18.12 -16.59
N ALA A 204 -13.02 17.09 -17.07
CA ALA A 204 -14.34 17.25 -17.69
C ALA A 204 -15.38 17.81 -16.71
N PHE A 205 -15.29 17.43 -15.43
CA PHE A 205 -16.12 17.94 -14.36
C PHE A 205 -15.33 18.89 -13.48
N LYS A 206 -15.76 20.14 -13.42
CA LYS A 206 -15.15 21.17 -12.58
C LYS A 206 -15.64 21.04 -11.14
N ILE A 207 -14.77 20.55 -10.27
CA ILE A 207 -15.01 20.48 -8.82
C ILE A 207 -14.18 21.57 -8.15
N LYS A 208 -14.75 22.23 -7.15
CA LYS A 208 -13.98 23.14 -6.29
C LYS A 208 -12.95 22.34 -5.50
N PRO A 209 -11.79 22.93 -5.15
CA PRO A 209 -10.85 22.30 -4.23
C PRO A 209 -11.56 21.75 -2.99
N PHE A 210 -11.21 20.53 -2.61
CA PHE A 210 -11.85 19.82 -1.51
C PHE A 210 -10.85 18.93 -0.78
N MET A 211 -11.21 18.46 0.41
CA MET A 211 -10.46 17.43 1.11
C MET A 211 -11.08 16.07 0.80
N PRO A 212 -10.39 15.16 0.09
CA PRO A 212 -10.86 13.79 -0.06
C PRO A 212 -11.04 13.13 1.31
N THR A 213 -12.02 12.23 1.43
CA THR A 213 -12.31 11.56 2.68
C THR A 213 -11.12 10.75 3.18
N ALA A 214 -10.45 11.25 4.22
CA ALA A 214 -9.32 10.56 4.83
C ALA A 214 -9.75 9.35 5.68
N PHE A 215 -10.91 9.43 6.33
CA PHE A 215 -11.46 8.35 7.14
C PHE A 215 -12.99 8.42 7.17
N GLY A 216 -13.63 7.26 7.10
CA GLY A 216 -15.08 7.13 7.10
C GLY A 216 -15.69 7.21 5.71
N ASP A 217 -16.98 7.50 5.70
CA ASP A 217 -17.76 7.69 4.48
C ASP A 217 -17.84 9.17 4.13
N GLY A 218 -17.73 9.48 2.84
CA GLY A 218 -18.00 10.82 2.33
C GLY A 218 -18.43 10.77 0.88
N SER A 219 -18.39 11.92 0.21
CA SER A 219 -18.80 12.00 -1.18
C SER A 219 -17.93 12.97 -1.96
N VAL A 220 -17.65 12.62 -3.20
CA VAL A 220 -16.93 13.46 -4.16
C VAL A 220 -17.71 13.43 -5.46
N ALA A 221 -18.26 14.57 -5.86
CA ALA A 221 -19.24 14.65 -6.95
C ALA A 221 -20.38 13.63 -6.77
N HIS A 222 -20.55 12.70 -7.71
CA HIS A 222 -21.58 11.66 -7.68
C HIS A 222 -21.08 10.33 -7.07
N PHE A 223 -19.84 10.30 -6.58
CA PHE A 223 -19.26 9.12 -5.96
C PHE A 223 -19.43 9.18 -4.44
N THR A 224 -19.80 8.05 -3.85
CA THR A 224 -19.65 7.82 -2.41
C THR A 224 -18.27 7.24 -2.18
N THR A 225 -17.51 7.84 -1.27
CA THR A 225 -16.16 7.40 -0.93
C THR A 225 -16.18 6.68 0.40
N HIS A 226 -15.60 5.49 0.46
CA HIS A 226 -15.36 4.74 1.69
C HIS A 226 -13.86 4.69 1.95
N SER A 227 -13.41 5.20 3.09
CA SER A 227 -11.98 5.27 3.42
C SER A 227 -11.72 4.70 4.81
N TYR A 228 -11.07 3.53 4.86
CA TYR A 228 -10.90 2.79 6.11
C TYR A 228 -9.53 2.13 6.22
N PRO A 229 -9.00 1.99 7.45
CA PRO A 229 -7.79 1.22 7.69
C PRO A 229 -7.95 -0.23 7.25
N ALA A 230 -6.97 -0.72 6.49
CA ALA A 230 -6.88 -2.13 6.13
C ALA A 230 -5.99 -2.88 7.13
N LEU A 231 -5.81 -4.19 6.92
CA LEU A 231 -5.06 -5.07 7.83
C LEU A 231 -3.65 -4.53 8.13
N GLY A 232 -2.97 -3.97 7.13
CA GLY A 232 -1.62 -3.43 7.27
C GLY A 232 -1.56 -2.29 8.29
N PHE A 233 -2.58 -1.44 8.41
CA PHE A 233 -2.57 -0.38 9.42
C PHE A 233 -2.69 -0.94 10.83
N TRP A 234 -3.56 -1.93 11.05
CA TRP A 234 -3.68 -2.58 12.35
C TRP A 234 -2.42 -3.34 12.74
N LEU A 235 -1.75 -4.00 11.79
CA LEU A 235 -0.43 -4.60 12.01
C LEU A 235 0.63 -3.54 12.34
N MET A 236 0.58 -2.38 11.71
CA MET A 236 1.48 -1.25 11.99
C MET A 236 1.25 -0.67 13.40
N ILE A 237 -0.01 -0.58 13.86
CA ILE A 237 -0.34 -0.20 15.24
C ILE A 237 0.17 -1.26 16.23
N ALA A 238 -0.08 -2.55 15.96
CA ALA A 238 0.42 -3.64 16.81
C ALA A 238 1.96 -3.63 16.90
N LEU A 239 2.64 -3.43 15.76
CA LEU A 239 4.09 -3.27 15.67
C LEU A 239 4.58 -2.10 16.54
N SER A 240 3.93 -0.94 16.46
CA SER A 240 4.27 0.24 17.27
C SER A 240 4.09 -0.04 18.76
N LEU A 241 2.97 -0.60 19.17
CA LEU A 241 2.70 -0.94 20.57
C LEU A 241 3.69 -1.97 21.13
N LEU A 242 3.98 -3.03 20.38
CA LEU A 242 4.99 -4.02 20.77
C LEU A 242 6.38 -3.40 20.88
N SER A 243 6.67 -2.41 20.04
CA SER A 243 7.94 -1.67 20.07
C SER A 243 8.06 -0.71 21.26
N VAL A 244 6.94 -0.19 21.78
CA VAL A 244 6.90 0.58 23.04
C VAL A 244 7.07 -0.33 24.26
N LEU A 245 6.52 -1.55 24.20
CA LEU A 245 6.59 -2.51 25.30
C LEU A 245 7.95 -3.21 25.40
N ALA A 246 8.70 -3.26 24.29
CA ALA A 246 10.08 -3.70 24.22
C ALA A 246 11.02 -2.66 24.85
#